data_AF-I4Z9C1-F1
#
_entry.id   AF-I4Z9C1-F1
#
_cell.length_a   1.000
_cell.length_b   1.000
_cell.length_c   1.000
_cell.angle_alpha   90.00
_cell.angle_beta   90.00
_cell.angle_gamma   90.00
#
_symmetry.space_group_name_H-M   'P 1'
#
loop_
_entity.id
_entity.type
_entity.pdbx_description
1 polymer ?
#
loop_
_entity_poly.entity_id
_entity_poly.type
_entity_poly.pdbx_seq_one_letter_code
_entity_poly.pdbx_strand_id
1 'polypeptide(L)'
;MKARLKVQNIGPITDVEITINKVNIFIGPQSIGKSTLAKIISFCAWLEKNILVNQGYAHIDKSFLLQHLLIYHKFASFLVETSFIEYKSELISFTYHSLSNFKIEVNGRLKDTDMSKITYVPAERNIINIPNISTLSLEHNYIRDFIFDWLRVRYKFNGNNRLSLLDLGCAYSFDTEKGDVITLASGKEISLNQTSSGLQALVPLLVFVAYSTDWIFHNDPDMSFDNYSSLQKALLKHIRGGEDTTDDKNINAILEQEEIKNSLDKLLQVFLDAKGNSETVNGLKEIASLVQRISKPHSSFLIIEEPEENLFPSTQYELIKHIVTMLDNGRDNTLVVTTHSPYIMTSINNLIQAQHVIDEDGNAKARLSEILSTTSYMSYDDINAWAFANGKLISIKDDELRLISAESLDAVSDSISSDFELLLDYEGN
;
A
#
# COMPACT_ATOMS: atom_id res chain seq x y z
N MET A 1 -17.82 -6.77 -1.82
CA MET A 1 -17.47 -7.27 -3.17
C MET A 1 -16.02 -6.89 -3.40
N LYS A 2 -15.17 -7.88 -3.71
CA LYS A 2 -13.74 -7.65 -3.93
C LYS A 2 -13.54 -6.89 -5.25
N ALA A 3 -12.56 -6.00 -5.30
CA ALA A 3 -12.28 -5.21 -6.50
C ALA A 3 -11.72 -6.10 -7.63
N ARG A 4 -12.15 -5.89 -8.87
CA ARG A 4 -11.66 -6.57 -10.08
C ARG A 4 -10.84 -5.60 -10.90
N LEU A 5 -9.71 -6.09 -11.43
CA LEU A 5 -8.82 -5.34 -12.31
C LEU A 5 -8.55 -6.17 -13.57
N LYS A 6 -8.68 -5.52 -14.73
CA LYS A 6 -8.26 -6.04 -16.02
C LYS A 6 -7.29 -5.07 -16.68
N VAL A 7 -6.19 -5.59 -17.20
CA VAL A 7 -5.12 -4.81 -17.85
C VAL A 7 -4.74 -5.51 -19.14
N GLN A 8 -4.68 -4.77 -20.26
CA GLN A 8 -4.26 -5.31 -21.55
C GLN A 8 -3.27 -4.37 -22.23
N ASN A 9 -2.23 -4.94 -22.83
CA ASN A 9 -1.23 -4.24 -23.64
C ASN A 9 -0.60 -3.01 -22.94
N ILE A 10 -0.06 -3.19 -21.73
CA ILE A 10 0.66 -2.11 -21.02
C ILE A 10 2.04 -2.63 -20.61
N GLY A 11 3.09 -2.07 -21.22
CA GLY A 11 4.45 -2.54 -21.03
C GLY A 11 4.57 -4.04 -21.36
N PRO A 12 5.14 -4.88 -20.47
CA PRO A 12 5.22 -6.32 -20.68
C PRO A 12 3.89 -7.09 -20.56
N ILE A 13 2.82 -6.45 -20.06
CA ILE A 13 1.53 -7.10 -19.83
C ILE A 13 0.77 -7.20 -21.15
N THR A 14 0.37 -8.42 -21.53
CA THR A 14 -0.46 -8.68 -22.72
C THR A 14 -1.94 -8.71 -22.35
N ASP A 15 -2.33 -9.56 -21.39
CA ASP A 15 -3.71 -9.70 -20.92
C ASP A 15 -3.74 -10.29 -19.50
N VAL A 16 -4.25 -9.51 -18.55
CA VAL A 16 -4.34 -9.89 -17.15
C VAL A 16 -5.71 -9.51 -16.62
N GLU A 17 -6.33 -10.42 -15.88
CA GLU A 17 -7.58 -10.21 -15.18
C GLU A 17 -7.54 -10.86 -13.80
N ILE A 18 -7.76 -10.07 -12.76
CA ILE A 18 -7.67 -10.50 -11.35
C ILE A 18 -8.78 -9.89 -10.50
N THR A 19 -9.11 -10.56 -9.41
CA THR A 19 -9.91 -10.00 -8.32
C THR A 19 -8.99 -9.82 -7.11
N ILE A 20 -8.87 -8.61 -6.57
CA ILE A 20 -8.00 -8.26 -5.45
C ILE A 20 -8.57 -8.88 -4.15
N ASN A 21 -7.80 -9.77 -3.54
CA ASN A 21 -8.11 -10.42 -2.26
C ASN A 21 -7.39 -9.72 -1.09
N LYS A 22 -7.49 -10.22 0.15
CA LYS A 22 -6.77 -9.64 1.30
C LYS A 22 -5.26 -9.71 1.11
N VAL A 23 -4.75 -10.81 0.55
CA VAL A 23 -3.33 -10.97 0.23
C VAL A 23 -3.19 -11.34 -1.24
N ASN A 24 -2.36 -10.60 -1.98
CA ASN A 24 -2.14 -10.80 -3.41
C ASN A 24 -0.64 -10.86 -3.69
N ILE A 25 -0.19 -12.01 -4.16
CA ILE A 25 1.21 -12.28 -4.41
C ILE A 25 1.42 -12.46 -5.90
N PHE A 26 2.34 -11.69 -6.46
CA PHE A 26 2.75 -11.77 -7.86
C PHE A 26 4.22 -12.16 -7.94
N ILE A 27 4.47 -13.37 -8.42
CA ILE A 27 5.82 -13.93 -8.54
C ILE A 27 6.25 -14.08 -10.01
N GLY A 28 7.55 -14.04 -10.26
CA GLY A 28 8.12 -14.37 -11.57
C GLY A 28 9.45 -13.67 -11.83
N PRO A 29 10.07 -13.94 -13.00
CA PRO A 29 11.35 -13.34 -13.38
C PRO A 29 11.32 -11.81 -13.49
N GLN A 30 12.50 -11.20 -13.57
CA GLN A 30 12.62 -9.76 -13.79
C GLN A 30 11.99 -9.33 -15.12
N SER A 31 11.57 -8.07 -15.21
CA SER A 31 11.08 -7.43 -16.45
C SER A 31 9.82 -8.01 -17.10
N ILE A 32 9.05 -8.85 -16.40
CA ILE A 32 7.86 -9.51 -16.96
C ILE A 32 6.52 -8.80 -16.68
N GLY A 33 6.54 -7.65 -16.00
CA GLY A 33 5.35 -6.82 -15.76
C GLY A 33 4.83 -6.77 -14.31
N LYS A 34 5.50 -7.42 -13.35
CA LYS A 34 5.11 -7.41 -11.92
C LYS A 34 4.93 -6.00 -11.36
N SER A 35 5.96 -5.16 -11.47
CA SER A 35 5.93 -3.77 -11.01
C SER A 35 4.91 -2.92 -11.78
N THR A 36 4.71 -3.20 -13.07
CA THR A 36 3.68 -2.54 -13.88
C THR A 36 2.29 -2.80 -13.30
N LEU A 37 1.98 -4.06 -12.98
CA LEU A 37 0.69 -4.42 -12.37
C LEU A 37 0.54 -3.81 -10.97
N ALA A 38 1.57 -3.88 -10.12
CA ALA A 38 1.53 -3.30 -8.78
C ALA A 38 1.29 -1.78 -8.79
N LYS A 39 1.92 -1.06 -9.72
CA LYS A 39 1.70 0.38 -9.94
C LYS A 39 0.28 0.68 -10.44
N ILE A 40 -0.29 -0.14 -11.33
CA ILE A 40 -1.68 0.02 -11.77
C ILE A 40 -2.66 -0.24 -10.61
N ILE A 41 -2.42 -1.27 -9.80
CA ILE A 41 -3.23 -1.54 -8.60
C ILE A 41 -3.16 -0.35 -7.63
N SER A 42 -1.95 0.16 -7.39
CA SER A 42 -1.71 1.35 -6.56
C SER A 42 -2.47 2.58 -7.08
N PHE A 43 -2.41 2.84 -8.39
CA PHE A 43 -3.18 3.91 -9.03
C PHE A 43 -4.68 3.74 -8.83
N CYS A 44 -5.24 2.56 -9.11
CA CYS A 44 -6.68 2.31 -8.99
C CYS A 44 -7.17 2.46 -7.56
N ALA A 45 -6.45 1.92 -6.58
CA ALA A 45 -6.77 2.06 -5.16
C ALA A 45 -6.67 3.52 -4.70
N TRP A 46 -5.66 4.26 -5.18
CA TRP A 46 -5.54 5.70 -4.92
C TRP A 46 -6.63 6.53 -5.61
N LEU A 47 -7.01 6.20 -6.84
CA LEU A 47 -8.07 6.88 -7.59
C LEU A 47 -9.41 6.75 -6.87
N GLU A 48 -9.73 5.55 -6.40
CA GLU A 48 -10.92 5.32 -5.57
C GLU A 48 -10.91 6.15 -4.29
N LYS A 49 -9.80 6.13 -3.56
CA LYS A 49 -9.61 6.98 -2.38
C LYS A 49 -9.75 8.47 -2.73
N ASN A 50 -9.20 8.91 -3.85
CA ASN A 50 -9.27 10.30 -4.27
C ASN A 50 -10.72 10.73 -4.56
N ILE A 51 -11.50 9.88 -5.22
CA ILE A 51 -12.94 10.10 -5.48
C ILE A 51 -13.73 10.08 -4.17
N LEU A 52 -13.39 9.19 -3.24
CA LEU A 52 -13.98 9.13 -1.91
C LEU A 52 -13.74 10.43 -1.13
N VAL A 53 -12.49 10.88 -1.03
CA VAL A 53 -12.14 12.11 -0.29
C VAL A 53 -12.77 13.36 -0.92
N ASN A 54 -12.85 13.41 -2.26
CA ASN A 54 -13.46 14.54 -2.98
C ASN A 54 -14.99 14.43 -3.14
N GLN A 55 -15.60 13.33 -2.69
CA GLN A 55 -17.04 13.05 -2.84
C GLN A 55 -17.52 13.24 -4.29
N GLY A 56 -16.74 12.70 -5.23
CA GLY A 56 -17.01 12.75 -6.68
C GLY A 56 -15.76 12.74 -7.54
N TYR A 57 -15.96 12.79 -8.86
CA TYR A 57 -14.89 12.64 -9.86
C TYR A 57 -14.83 13.79 -10.88
N ALA A 58 -15.52 14.92 -10.63
CA ALA A 58 -15.64 16.01 -11.59
C ALA A 58 -14.30 16.70 -11.92
N HIS A 59 -13.33 16.62 -11.02
CA HIS A 59 -11.97 17.15 -11.21
C HIS A 59 -11.05 16.21 -12.01
N ILE A 60 -11.51 15.00 -12.33
CA ILE A 60 -10.71 14.00 -13.04
C ILE A 60 -10.87 14.23 -14.54
N ASP A 61 -9.90 14.93 -15.11
CA ASP A 61 -9.81 15.20 -16.54
C ASP A 61 -8.59 14.51 -17.18
N LYS A 62 -8.34 14.82 -18.46
CA LYS A 62 -7.16 14.35 -19.19
C LYS A 62 -5.85 14.72 -18.49
N SER A 63 -5.75 15.94 -17.96
CA SER A 63 -4.54 16.44 -17.31
C SER A 63 -4.28 15.70 -16.00
N PHE A 64 -5.34 15.41 -15.24
CA PHE A 64 -5.29 14.59 -14.03
C PHE A 64 -4.72 13.21 -14.32
N LEU A 65 -5.24 12.50 -15.34
CA LEU A 65 -4.71 11.18 -15.71
C LEU A 65 -3.28 11.26 -16.24
N LEU A 66 -2.93 12.27 -17.03
CA LEU A 66 -1.55 12.47 -17.48
C LEU A 66 -0.59 12.60 -16.30
N GLN A 67 -0.94 13.40 -15.29
CA GLN A 67 -0.09 13.60 -14.12
C GLN A 67 -0.05 12.36 -13.22
N HIS A 68 -1.21 11.82 -12.84
CA HIS A 68 -1.31 10.80 -11.79
C HIS A 68 -1.21 9.36 -12.28
N LEU A 69 -1.63 9.05 -13.52
CA LEU A 69 -1.48 7.70 -14.08
C LEU A 69 -0.16 7.57 -14.86
N LEU A 70 0.18 8.53 -15.72
CA LEU A 70 1.31 8.37 -16.65
C LEU A 70 2.63 8.90 -16.09
N ILE A 71 2.70 10.17 -15.71
CA ILE A 71 3.94 10.79 -15.23
C ILE A 71 4.31 10.20 -13.87
N TYR A 72 3.35 10.18 -12.94
CA TYR A 72 3.61 9.73 -11.57
C TYR A 72 4.11 8.28 -11.50
N HIS A 73 3.51 7.35 -12.25
CA HIS A 73 3.92 5.94 -12.29
C HIS A 73 4.96 5.61 -13.38
N LYS A 74 5.42 6.61 -14.14
CA LYS A 74 6.38 6.47 -15.26
C LYS A 74 5.90 5.50 -16.35
N PHE A 75 4.62 5.57 -16.72
CA PHE A 75 3.99 4.70 -17.73
C PHE A 75 3.92 5.28 -19.14
N ALA A 76 4.35 6.53 -19.36
CA ALA A 76 4.14 7.19 -20.65
C ALA A 76 4.67 6.39 -21.86
N SER A 77 5.82 5.71 -21.72
CA SER A 77 6.42 4.89 -22.77
C SER A 77 5.85 3.47 -22.87
N PHE A 78 4.99 3.05 -21.94
CA PHE A 78 4.43 1.69 -21.88
C PHE A 78 3.08 1.58 -22.58
N LEU A 79 2.46 2.70 -22.92
CA LEU A 79 1.16 2.72 -23.57
C LEU A 79 1.29 2.57 -25.09
N VAL A 80 0.39 1.78 -25.65
CA VAL A 80 0.13 1.60 -27.08
C VAL A 80 -1.34 1.89 -27.37
N GLU A 81 -1.71 1.97 -28.65
CA GLU A 81 -3.10 2.29 -29.05
C GLU A 81 -4.14 1.29 -28.50
N THR A 82 -3.73 0.05 -28.26
CA THR A 82 -4.56 -1.04 -27.73
C THR A 82 -4.47 -1.20 -26.21
N SER A 83 -3.82 -0.28 -25.50
CA SER A 83 -3.73 -0.30 -24.04
C SER A 83 -5.11 -0.15 -23.40
N PHE A 84 -5.36 -0.95 -22.37
CA PHE A 84 -6.65 -0.97 -21.68
C PHE A 84 -6.47 -1.21 -20.19
N ILE A 85 -7.22 -0.46 -19.37
CA ILE A 85 -7.38 -0.71 -17.94
C ILE A 85 -8.87 -0.68 -17.62
N GLU A 86 -9.37 -1.71 -16.94
CA GLU A 86 -10.69 -1.71 -16.31
C GLU A 86 -10.55 -2.05 -14.84
N TYR A 87 -11.05 -1.18 -13.97
CA TYR A 87 -11.11 -1.37 -12.53
C TYR A 87 -12.55 -1.25 -12.05
N LYS A 88 -13.02 -2.25 -11.31
CA LYS A 88 -14.38 -2.29 -10.76
C LYS A 88 -14.33 -2.66 -9.28
N SER A 89 -14.87 -1.83 -8.43
CA SER A 89 -15.02 -2.08 -7.00
C SER A 89 -16.48 -1.89 -6.58
N GLU A 90 -16.76 -1.98 -5.27
CA GLU A 90 -18.06 -1.58 -4.74
C GLU A 90 -18.32 -0.08 -4.91
N LEU A 91 -17.28 0.74 -4.93
CA LEU A 91 -17.41 2.18 -4.91
C LEU A 91 -17.45 2.78 -6.31
N ILE A 92 -16.57 2.32 -7.20
CA ILE A 92 -16.39 2.92 -8.53
C ILE A 92 -16.23 1.88 -9.65
N SER A 93 -16.47 2.32 -10.88
CA SER A 93 -16.01 1.66 -12.09
C SER A 93 -15.20 2.65 -12.93
N PHE A 94 -13.97 2.26 -13.27
CA PHE A 94 -13.05 3.03 -14.08
C PHE A 94 -12.63 2.23 -15.30
N THR A 95 -12.73 2.84 -16.48
CA THR A 95 -12.27 2.27 -17.75
C THR A 95 -11.38 3.28 -18.46
N TYR A 96 -10.23 2.83 -18.92
CA TYR A 96 -9.24 3.64 -19.64
C TYR A 96 -8.83 2.96 -20.93
N HIS A 97 -8.98 3.68 -22.04
CA HIS A 97 -8.40 3.32 -23.34
C HIS A 97 -7.32 4.32 -23.76
N SER A 98 -7.52 5.60 -23.45
CA SER A 98 -6.53 6.65 -23.67
C SER A 98 -6.84 7.86 -22.80
N LEU A 99 -5.91 8.82 -22.78
CA LEU A 99 -6.11 10.12 -22.12
C LEU A 99 -7.35 10.90 -22.59
N SER A 100 -7.89 10.60 -23.78
CA SER A 100 -9.10 11.25 -24.30
C SER A 100 -10.31 10.31 -24.33
N ASN A 101 -10.13 9.05 -23.94
CA ASN A 101 -11.18 8.02 -23.89
C ASN A 101 -11.05 7.23 -22.59
N PHE A 102 -11.69 7.74 -21.55
CA PHE A 102 -11.83 7.09 -20.26
C PHE A 102 -13.23 7.35 -19.69
N LYS A 103 -13.68 6.49 -18.79
CA LYS A 103 -14.99 6.57 -18.14
C LYS A 103 -14.85 6.27 -16.66
N ILE A 104 -15.56 7.04 -15.84
CA ILE A 104 -15.68 6.82 -14.39
C ILE A 104 -17.17 6.81 -14.04
N GLU A 105 -17.58 5.83 -13.25
CA GLU A 105 -18.91 5.73 -12.65
C GLU A 105 -18.75 5.52 -11.15
N VAL A 106 -19.62 6.16 -10.35
CA VAL A 106 -19.72 5.93 -8.91
C VAL A 106 -20.90 4.99 -8.69
N ASN A 107 -20.61 3.80 -8.22
CA ASN A 107 -21.59 2.72 -8.02
C ASN A 107 -22.03 2.63 -6.55
N GLY A 108 -21.13 2.99 -5.63
CA GLY A 108 -21.33 2.88 -4.19
C GLY A 108 -21.69 4.20 -3.52
N ARG A 109 -21.90 4.14 -2.20
CA ARG A 109 -22.22 5.31 -1.38
C ARG A 109 -20.95 5.95 -0.81
N LEU A 110 -20.37 6.90 -1.54
CA LEU A 110 -19.18 7.66 -1.12
C LEU A 110 -19.29 8.25 0.31
N LYS A 111 -20.49 8.64 0.72
CA LYS A 111 -20.71 9.25 2.03
C LYS A 111 -20.55 8.26 3.18
N ASP A 112 -20.83 6.97 2.96
CA ASP A 112 -20.91 5.94 3.99
C ASP A 112 -19.66 5.03 4.01
N THR A 113 -18.72 5.26 3.11
CA THR A 113 -17.52 4.43 2.96
C THR A 113 -16.35 4.98 3.78
N ASP A 114 -15.68 4.10 4.50
CA ASP A 114 -14.48 4.44 5.28
C ASP A 114 -13.24 4.53 4.38
N MET A 115 -12.35 5.48 4.69
CA MET A 115 -11.12 5.65 3.94
C MET A 115 -10.06 4.59 4.32
N SER A 116 -9.38 4.03 3.31
CA SER A 116 -8.18 3.21 3.50
C SER A 116 -6.88 4.02 3.32
N LYS A 117 -5.82 3.68 4.07
CA LYS A 117 -4.48 4.19 3.83
C LYS A 117 -3.80 3.36 2.74
N ILE A 118 -3.66 3.96 1.56
CA ILE A 118 -2.83 3.41 0.48
C ILE A 118 -1.37 3.75 0.78
N THR A 119 -0.51 2.72 0.81
CA THR A 119 0.94 2.85 0.98
C THR A 119 1.63 2.00 -0.09
N TYR A 120 2.53 2.61 -0.85
CA TYR A 120 3.32 1.96 -1.88
C TYR A 120 4.80 2.03 -1.51
N VAL A 121 5.41 0.88 -1.22
CA VAL A 121 6.84 0.73 -0.93
C VAL A 121 7.53 0.20 -2.18
N PRO A 122 8.30 1.03 -2.90
CA PRO A 122 8.98 0.62 -4.13
C PRO A 122 10.17 -0.31 -3.86
N ALA A 123 10.62 -1.03 -4.89
CA ALA A 123 11.89 -1.77 -4.85
C ALA A 123 13.06 -0.80 -4.59
N GLU A 124 13.01 0.39 -5.20
CA GLU A 124 14.02 1.45 -5.05
C GLU A 124 14.06 2.12 -3.65
N ARG A 125 13.39 1.55 -2.63
CA ARG A 125 13.30 2.09 -1.26
C ARG A 125 14.65 2.41 -0.61
N ASN A 126 15.72 1.72 -1.02
CA ASN A 126 17.08 1.96 -0.56
C ASN A 126 17.60 3.39 -0.84
N ILE A 127 16.92 4.14 -1.72
CA ILE A 127 17.26 5.53 -2.06
C ILE A 127 17.24 6.49 -0.85
N ILE A 128 16.48 6.18 0.20
CA ILE A 128 16.39 7.01 1.42
C ILE A 128 17.73 7.10 2.18
N ASN A 129 18.64 6.16 1.93
CA ASN A 129 19.96 6.11 2.59
C ASN A 129 20.94 7.15 2.01
N ILE A 130 20.57 7.82 0.91
CA ILE A 130 21.38 8.89 0.31
C ILE A 130 21.40 10.10 1.28
N PRO A 131 22.58 10.56 1.72
CA PRO A 131 22.69 11.75 2.56
C PRO A 131 22.08 12.97 1.86
N ASN A 132 21.36 13.80 2.63
CA ASN A 132 20.72 15.02 2.13
C ASN A 132 19.74 14.80 0.97
N ILE A 133 19.11 13.62 0.88
CA ILE A 133 18.12 13.30 -0.17
C ILE A 133 16.98 14.35 -0.29
N SER A 134 16.66 15.05 0.81
CA SER A 134 15.65 16.13 0.84
C SER A 134 16.02 17.37 0.02
N THR A 135 17.30 17.57 -0.32
CA THR A 135 17.76 18.73 -1.11
C THR A 135 17.78 18.48 -2.61
N LEU A 136 17.61 17.23 -3.04
CA LEU A 136 17.60 16.88 -4.45
C LEU A 136 16.30 17.36 -5.12
N SER A 137 16.46 18.02 -6.26
CA SER A 137 15.33 18.35 -7.13
C SER A 137 14.87 17.07 -7.83
N LEU A 138 13.72 16.56 -7.41
CA LEU A 138 13.12 15.34 -7.95
C LEU A 138 11.83 15.70 -8.69
N GLU A 139 11.63 15.09 -9.86
CA GLU A 139 10.36 15.13 -10.58
C GLU A 139 9.23 14.53 -9.74
N HIS A 140 8.00 15.00 -9.95
CA HIS A 140 6.83 14.55 -9.18
C HIS A 140 6.39 13.14 -9.61
N ASN A 141 6.85 12.13 -8.89
CA ASN A 141 6.57 10.71 -9.15
C ASN A 141 6.57 9.89 -7.84
N TYR A 142 6.24 8.60 -7.95
CA TYR A 142 6.15 7.69 -6.79
C TYR A 142 7.41 7.60 -5.93
N ILE A 143 8.60 7.76 -6.51
CA ILE A 143 9.87 7.71 -5.77
C ILE A 143 10.01 8.96 -4.91
N ARG A 144 9.70 10.13 -5.49
CA ARG A 144 9.69 11.39 -4.75
C ARG A 144 8.73 11.29 -3.58
N ASP A 145 7.48 10.89 -3.82
CA ASP A 145 6.48 10.82 -2.75
C ASP A 145 6.86 9.81 -1.66
N PHE A 146 7.46 8.67 -2.03
CA PHE A 146 8.04 7.74 -1.05
C PHE A 146 9.11 8.40 -0.16
N ILE A 147 10.02 9.18 -0.75
CA ILE A 147 11.07 9.91 0.01
C ILE A 147 10.44 10.95 0.94
N PHE A 148 9.47 11.74 0.45
CA PHE A 148 8.82 12.77 1.28
C PHE A 148 7.99 12.14 2.41
N ASP A 149 7.30 11.03 2.13
CA ASP A 149 6.62 10.25 3.15
C ASP A 149 7.61 9.70 4.17
N TRP A 150 8.76 9.16 3.75
CA TRP A 150 9.82 8.70 4.66
C TRP A 150 10.30 9.81 5.60
N LEU A 151 10.60 10.99 5.04
CA LEU A 151 11.07 12.15 5.78
C LEU A 151 10.07 12.61 6.85
N ARG A 152 8.76 12.42 6.62
CA ARG A 152 7.69 12.72 7.59
C ARG A 152 7.50 11.58 8.61
N VAL A 153 7.40 10.34 8.12
CA VAL A 153 7.02 9.17 8.92
C VAL A 153 8.11 8.81 9.94
N ARG A 154 9.40 8.97 9.60
CA ARG A 154 10.51 8.66 10.51
C ARG A 154 10.43 9.38 11.86
N TYR A 155 9.90 10.61 11.91
CA TYR A 155 9.73 11.38 13.15
C TYR A 155 8.79 10.70 14.16
N LYS A 156 7.92 9.81 13.69
CA LYS A 156 6.98 9.08 14.54
C LYS A 156 7.67 7.96 15.33
N PHE A 157 8.88 7.57 14.92
CA PHE A 157 9.70 6.54 15.57
C PHE A 157 10.93 7.17 16.19
N ASN A 158 10.81 7.72 17.39
CA ASN A 158 11.89 8.42 18.08
C ASN A 158 12.41 7.63 19.29
N GLY A 159 13.28 8.23 20.11
CA GLY A 159 13.86 7.57 21.30
C GLY A 159 12.85 6.95 22.27
N ASN A 160 11.61 7.48 22.33
CA ASN A 160 10.52 6.96 23.16
C ASN A 160 9.63 5.93 22.43
N ASN A 161 9.68 5.88 21.10
CA ASN A 161 8.90 4.97 20.27
C ASN A 161 9.82 4.27 19.27
N ARG A 162 10.73 3.43 19.79
CA ARG A 162 11.71 2.71 18.97
C ARG A 162 11.04 1.54 18.25
N LEU A 163 11.43 1.30 17.01
CA LEU A 163 10.94 0.19 16.21
C LEU A 163 11.90 -1.00 16.32
N SER A 164 11.44 -2.13 16.86
CA SER A 164 12.22 -3.37 16.87
C SER A 164 12.41 -3.92 15.45
N LEU A 165 13.63 -4.31 15.10
CA LEU A 165 13.97 -4.81 13.77
C LEU A 165 13.92 -6.35 13.76
N LEU A 166 12.69 -6.88 13.77
CA LEU A 166 12.42 -8.32 13.81
C LEU A 166 13.09 -8.98 15.04
N ASP A 167 13.75 -10.12 14.82
CA ASP A 167 14.47 -10.93 15.80
C ASP A 167 15.97 -10.60 15.89
N LEU A 168 16.43 -9.55 15.18
CA LEU A 168 17.86 -9.21 15.05
C LEU A 168 18.47 -8.60 16.32
N GLY A 169 17.66 -8.31 17.34
CA GLY A 169 18.09 -7.68 18.59
C GLY A 169 18.54 -6.22 18.41
N CYS A 170 18.20 -5.58 17.30
CA CYS A 170 18.44 -4.16 17.06
C CYS A 170 17.12 -3.39 16.92
N ALA A 171 17.19 -2.08 17.14
CA ALA A 171 16.05 -1.19 17.05
C ALA A 171 16.38 0.06 16.25
N TYR A 172 15.41 0.56 15.50
CA TYR A 172 15.48 1.83 14.78
C TYR A 172 14.83 2.95 15.58
N SER A 173 15.44 4.13 15.52
CA SER A 173 14.81 5.39 15.93
C SER A 173 15.41 6.56 15.14
N PHE A 174 14.60 7.57 14.88
CA PHE A 174 15.01 8.85 14.37
C PHE A 174 15.36 9.81 15.51
N ASP A 175 16.52 10.46 15.37
CA ASP A 175 17.04 11.49 16.25
C ASP A 175 17.24 12.78 15.44
N THR A 176 16.84 13.92 15.99
CA THR A 176 16.88 15.20 15.26
C THR A 176 18.29 15.70 14.99
N GLU A 177 19.29 15.28 15.79
CA GLU A 177 20.69 15.67 15.63
C GLU A 177 21.48 14.60 14.86
N LYS A 178 21.28 13.32 15.19
CA LYS A 178 22.01 12.19 14.60
C LYS A 178 21.38 11.62 13.33
N GLY A 179 20.12 11.94 13.06
CA GLY A 179 19.35 11.40 11.94
C GLY A 179 18.82 9.99 12.23
N ASP A 180 18.90 9.11 11.23
CA ASP A 180 18.39 7.74 11.30
C ASP A 180 19.38 6.84 12.07
N VAL A 181 19.01 6.39 13.28
CA VAL A 181 19.89 5.67 14.21
C VAL A 181 19.43 4.23 14.40
N ILE A 182 20.39 3.31 14.39
CA ILE A 182 20.22 1.90 14.77
C ILE A 182 20.92 1.65 16.10
N THR A 183 20.15 1.23 17.11
CA THR A 183 20.68 0.73 18.38
C THR A 183 20.87 -0.78 18.28
N LEU A 184 22.11 -1.25 18.41
CA LEU A 184 22.46 -2.68 18.41
C LEU A 184 22.16 -3.31 19.77
N ALA A 185 22.13 -4.66 19.83
CA ALA A 185 21.96 -5.40 21.08
C ALA A 185 23.00 -5.06 22.16
N SER A 186 24.20 -4.61 21.76
CA SER A 186 25.25 -4.14 22.67
C SER A 186 24.98 -2.74 23.27
N GLY A 187 23.91 -2.07 22.85
CA GLY A 187 23.62 -0.67 23.17
C GLY A 187 24.38 0.34 22.30
N LYS A 188 25.28 -0.11 21.41
CA LYS A 188 26.00 0.78 20.49
C LYS A 188 25.04 1.35 19.44
N GLU A 189 25.10 2.66 19.25
CA GLU A 189 24.38 3.36 18.19
C GLU A 189 25.25 3.51 16.94
N ILE A 190 24.66 3.27 15.77
CA ILE A 190 25.26 3.50 14.46
C ILE A 190 24.25 4.18 13.54
N SER A 191 24.72 4.95 12.57
CA SER A 191 23.86 5.58 11.56
C SER A 191 23.32 4.54 10.58
N LEU A 192 22.07 4.70 10.12
CA LEU A 192 21.43 3.80 9.16
C LEU A 192 22.28 3.59 7.90
N ASN A 193 22.85 4.67 7.35
CA ASN A 193 23.71 4.62 6.16
C ASN A 193 25.07 3.92 6.37
N GLN A 194 25.44 3.60 7.61
CA GLN A 194 26.65 2.84 7.96
C GLN A 194 26.33 1.37 8.28
N THR A 195 25.06 0.97 8.22
CA THR A 195 24.65 -0.41 8.46
C THR A 195 24.80 -1.29 7.22
N SER A 196 24.58 -2.60 7.37
CA SER A 196 24.56 -3.53 6.24
C SER A 196 23.46 -3.19 5.24
N SER A 197 23.63 -3.57 3.97
CA SER A 197 22.62 -3.39 2.93
C SER A 197 21.26 -4.00 3.30
N GLY A 198 21.26 -5.12 4.03
CA GLY A 198 20.04 -5.75 4.53
C GLY A 198 19.28 -4.86 5.52
N LEU A 199 19.96 -4.22 6.48
CA LEU A 199 19.31 -3.28 7.41
C LEU A 199 18.84 -2.01 6.69
N GLN A 200 19.64 -1.51 5.76
CA GLN A 200 19.28 -0.35 4.92
C GLN A 200 18.02 -0.59 4.08
N ALA A 201 17.76 -1.82 3.65
CA ALA A 201 16.55 -2.22 2.92
C ALA A 201 15.37 -2.56 3.82
N LEU A 202 15.65 -3.13 5.00
CA LEU A 202 14.64 -3.57 5.96
C LEU A 202 13.99 -2.41 6.71
N VAL A 203 14.77 -1.43 7.14
CA VAL A 203 14.30 -0.35 8.02
C VAL A 203 13.19 0.49 7.38
N PRO A 204 13.32 0.99 6.13
CA PRO A 204 12.23 1.73 5.50
C PRO A 204 10.97 0.90 5.40
N LEU A 205 11.10 -0.37 5.03
CA LEU A 205 9.98 -1.28 4.89
C LEU A 205 9.22 -1.46 6.22
N LEU A 206 9.92 -1.77 7.30
CA LEU A 206 9.31 -1.97 8.62
C LEU A 206 8.68 -0.68 9.16
N VAL A 207 9.33 0.46 8.97
CA VAL A 207 8.79 1.78 9.36
C VAL A 207 7.48 2.06 8.63
N PHE A 208 7.41 1.80 7.33
CA PHE A 208 6.19 2.01 6.55
C PHE A 208 5.09 1.02 6.91
N VAL A 209 5.42 -0.25 7.17
CA VAL A 209 4.47 -1.26 7.65
C VAL A 209 3.91 -0.83 9.01
N ALA A 210 4.76 -0.60 10.01
CA ALA A 210 4.34 -0.19 11.35
C ALA A 210 3.56 1.12 11.37
N TYR A 211 3.98 2.10 10.56
CA TYR A 211 3.21 3.32 10.40
C TYR A 211 1.82 3.03 9.85
N SER A 212 1.75 2.28 8.75
CA SER A 212 0.53 2.10 7.98
C SER A 212 -0.43 1.09 8.59
N THR A 213 -0.02 0.24 9.52
CA THR A 213 -0.89 -0.79 10.11
C THR A 213 -1.11 -0.63 11.61
N ASP A 214 -0.40 0.28 12.26
CA ASP A 214 -0.56 0.53 13.69
C ASP A 214 -0.62 2.02 14.01
N TRP A 215 0.45 2.78 13.70
CA TRP A 215 0.55 4.17 14.13
C TRP A 215 -0.62 5.04 13.65
N ILE A 216 -1.02 4.90 12.38
CA ILE A 216 -2.09 5.71 11.76
C ILE A 216 -3.48 5.50 12.39
N PHE A 217 -3.69 4.40 13.10
CA PHE A 217 -4.99 4.06 13.68
C PHE A 217 -5.15 4.56 15.10
N HIS A 218 -4.03 4.74 15.80
CA HIS A 218 -4.00 5.15 17.21
C HIS A 218 -3.63 6.63 17.40
N ASN A 219 -3.18 7.30 16.34
CA ASN A 219 -2.73 8.69 16.38
C ASN A 219 -3.49 9.52 15.35
N ASP A 220 -3.58 10.84 15.56
CA ASP A 220 -4.10 11.74 14.56
C ASP A 220 -3.10 11.83 13.39
N PRO A 221 -3.46 11.35 12.18
CA PRO A 221 -2.56 11.40 11.05
C PRO A 221 -2.30 12.86 10.65
N ASP A 222 -1.07 13.15 10.23
CA ASP A 222 -0.78 14.42 9.55
C ASP A 222 -1.63 14.44 8.27
N MET A 223 -2.77 15.14 8.29
CA MET A 223 -3.60 15.31 7.11
C MET A 223 -2.75 16.04 6.06
N SER A 224 -2.63 15.47 4.85
CA SER A 224 -2.01 16.20 3.75
C SER A 224 -2.83 17.46 3.45
N PHE A 225 -2.17 18.54 3.03
CA PHE A 225 -2.84 19.77 2.63
C PHE A 225 -3.91 19.53 1.54
N ASP A 226 -3.64 18.59 0.63
CA ASP A 226 -4.58 18.19 -0.41
C ASP A 226 -5.82 17.48 0.16
N ASN A 227 -5.66 16.63 1.18
CA ASN A 227 -6.80 16.02 1.87
C ASN A 227 -7.61 17.07 2.62
N TYR A 228 -6.96 18.06 3.24
CA TYR A 228 -7.65 19.14 3.94
C TYR A 228 -8.47 20.02 2.99
N SER A 229 -7.88 20.45 1.88
CA SER A 229 -8.58 21.25 0.86
C SER A 229 -9.69 20.47 0.14
N SER A 230 -9.49 19.17 -0.10
CA SER A 230 -10.51 18.29 -0.66
C SER A 230 -11.66 18.07 0.31
N LEU A 231 -11.37 17.90 1.60
CA LEU A 231 -12.35 17.80 2.68
C LEU A 231 -13.15 19.09 2.79
N GLN A 232 -12.50 20.26 2.74
CA GLN A 232 -13.17 21.56 2.70
C GLN A 232 -14.12 21.69 1.49
N LYS A 233 -13.70 21.25 0.30
CA LYS A 233 -14.56 21.22 -0.89
C LYS A 233 -15.74 20.25 -0.75
N ALA A 234 -15.50 19.05 -0.21
CA ALA A 234 -16.53 18.06 0.05
C ALA A 234 -17.58 18.58 1.05
N LEU A 235 -17.13 19.27 2.11
CA LEU A 235 -17.99 19.98 3.07
C LEU A 235 -18.85 21.03 2.38
N LEU A 236 -18.24 21.92 1.59
CA LEU A 236 -18.95 22.97 0.87
C LEU A 236 -20.02 22.40 -0.08
N LYS A 237 -19.69 21.31 -0.80
CA LYS A 237 -20.63 20.65 -1.73
C LYS A 237 -21.81 20.01 -1.02
N HIS A 238 -21.60 19.40 0.15
CA HIS A 238 -22.68 18.80 0.94
C HIS A 238 -23.59 19.86 1.55
N ILE A 239 -23.03 20.98 2.01
CA ILE A 239 -23.80 22.13 2.54
C ILE A 239 -24.66 22.79 1.45
N ARG A 240 -24.15 22.88 0.22
CA ARG A 240 -24.83 23.55 -0.92
C ARG A 240 -25.95 22.74 -1.57
N GLY A 241 -26.25 21.52 -1.10
CA GLY A 241 -27.32 20.70 -1.69
C GLY A 241 -27.11 20.32 -3.17
N GLY A 242 -25.91 20.55 -3.72
CA GLY A 242 -25.59 20.26 -5.12
C GLY A 242 -25.71 21.42 -6.12
N GLU A 243 -26.05 22.65 -5.72
CA GLU A 243 -26.10 23.82 -6.62
C GLU A 243 -24.99 24.86 -6.35
N ASP A 244 -24.31 25.28 -7.41
CA ASP A 244 -23.35 26.40 -7.42
C ASP A 244 -24.10 27.74 -7.35
N THR A 245 -24.50 28.19 -6.17
CA THR A 245 -25.04 29.55 -5.97
C THR A 245 -24.09 30.47 -5.20
N THR A 246 -23.86 31.64 -5.79
CA THR A 246 -22.87 32.69 -5.52
C THR A 246 -23.17 33.63 -4.33
N ASP A 247 -23.76 33.17 -3.23
CA ASP A 247 -23.96 34.03 -2.04
C ASP A 247 -22.95 33.69 -0.93
N ASP A 248 -21.72 34.17 -1.17
CA ASP A 248 -20.50 33.54 -0.67
C ASP A 248 -19.53 34.59 -0.08
N LYS A 249 -20.03 35.51 0.75
CA LYS A 249 -19.15 36.49 1.47
C LYS A 249 -18.83 36.09 2.90
N ASN A 250 -19.79 35.51 3.64
CA ASN A 250 -19.57 35.19 5.04
C ASN A 250 -18.79 33.88 5.25
N ILE A 251 -19.04 32.85 4.43
CA ILE A 251 -18.33 31.56 4.53
C ILE A 251 -16.88 31.70 4.05
N ASN A 252 -16.64 32.37 2.92
CA ASN A 252 -15.29 32.61 2.42
C ASN A 252 -14.45 33.47 3.39
N ALA A 253 -15.04 34.50 4.02
CA ALA A 253 -14.35 35.32 5.03
C ALA A 253 -13.97 34.54 6.31
N ILE A 254 -14.74 33.51 6.69
CA ILE A 254 -14.42 32.64 7.82
C ILE A 254 -13.30 31.65 7.43
N LEU A 255 -13.34 31.12 6.20
CA LEU A 255 -12.37 30.14 5.70
C LEU A 255 -10.98 30.74 5.38
N GLU A 256 -10.88 32.06 5.23
CA GLU A 256 -9.61 32.76 5.02
C GLU A 256 -8.77 32.93 6.31
N GLN A 257 -9.32 32.63 7.49
CA GLN A 257 -8.55 32.67 8.73
C GLN A 257 -7.60 31.46 8.83
N GLU A 258 -6.29 31.72 8.91
CA GLU A 258 -5.23 30.69 9.00
C GLU A 258 -5.43 29.72 10.17
N GLU A 259 -6.06 30.16 11.26
CA GLU A 259 -6.37 29.30 12.41
C GLU A 259 -7.47 28.26 12.14
N ILE A 260 -8.42 28.56 11.24
CA ILE A 260 -9.52 27.64 10.90
C ILE A 260 -9.03 26.60 9.89
N LYS A 261 -8.11 26.98 9.01
CA LYS A 261 -7.41 26.13 8.02
C LYS A 261 -6.67 24.93 8.60
N ASN A 262 -6.36 24.94 9.89
CA ASN A 262 -5.55 23.92 10.54
C ASN A 262 -6.31 23.18 11.65
N SER A 263 -7.61 23.43 11.85
CA SER A 263 -8.38 22.78 12.92
C SER A 263 -9.80 22.48 12.47
N LEU A 264 -9.98 21.23 12.04
CA LEU A 264 -11.27 20.59 11.76
C LEU A 264 -12.27 20.79 12.92
N ASP A 265 -11.77 20.74 14.16
CA ASP A 265 -12.54 20.95 15.38
C ASP A 265 -13.06 22.39 15.53
N LYS A 266 -12.29 23.40 15.09
CA LYS A 266 -12.74 24.81 15.05
C LYS A 266 -13.79 25.00 13.97
N LEU A 267 -13.63 24.34 12.82
CA LEU A 267 -14.60 24.36 11.73
C LEU A 267 -15.93 23.74 12.19
N LEU A 268 -15.89 22.60 12.88
CA LEU A 268 -17.05 21.99 13.54
C LEU A 268 -17.66 22.88 14.63
N GLN A 269 -16.86 23.56 15.45
CA GLN A 269 -17.33 24.50 16.49
C GLN A 269 -18.07 25.72 15.90
N VAL A 270 -17.52 26.36 14.87
CA VAL A 270 -18.17 27.48 14.16
C VAL A 270 -19.53 27.05 13.61
N PHE A 271 -19.64 25.81 13.16
CA PHE A 271 -20.89 25.23 12.70
C PHE A 271 -21.87 24.88 13.82
N LEU A 272 -21.39 24.43 14.99
CA LEU A 272 -22.22 24.19 16.18
C LEU A 272 -22.81 25.50 16.73
N ASP A 273 -22.07 26.60 16.60
CA ASP A 273 -22.51 27.94 17.01
C ASP A 273 -23.55 28.56 16.05
N ALA A 274 -23.65 28.05 14.81
CA ALA A 274 -24.70 28.41 13.86
C ALA A 274 -26.04 27.75 14.27
N LYS A 275 -26.78 28.42 15.15
CA LYS A 275 -28.10 27.97 15.66
C LYS A 275 -29.14 27.71 14.54
N GLY A 276 -29.86 26.58 14.67
CA GLY A 276 -31.33 26.57 14.67
C GLY A 276 -32.07 25.92 13.51
N ASN A 277 -32.08 24.57 13.44
CA ASN A 277 -33.23 23.71 13.08
C ASN A 277 -32.80 22.22 13.16
N SER A 278 -33.74 21.29 13.35
CA SER A 278 -33.45 19.85 13.47
C SER A 278 -32.82 19.26 12.22
N GLU A 279 -33.15 19.78 11.03
CA GLU A 279 -32.50 19.43 9.76
C GLU A 279 -31.03 19.88 9.72
N THR A 280 -30.71 21.07 10.24
CA THR A 280 -29.35 21.58 10.35
C THR A 280 -28.49 20.70 11.27
N VAL A 281 -29.05 20.25 12.41
CA VAL A 281 -28.36 19.35 13.34
C VAL A 281 -28.08 17.98 12.72
N ASN A 282 -29.01 17.44 11.91
CA ASN A 282 -28.79 16.18 11.20
C ASN A 282 -27.72 16.33 10.10
N GLY A 283 -27.76 17.42 9.32
CA GLY A 283 -26.71 17.73 8.34
C GLY A 283 -25.33 17.89 8.97
N LEU A 284 -25.23 18.47 10.17
CA LEU A 284 -23.98 18.59 10.92
C LEU A 284 -23.46 17.24 11.42
N LYS A 285 -24.33 16.34 11.87
CA LYS A 285 -23.94 14.97 12.23
C LYS A 285 -23.43 14.19 11.02
N GLU A 286 -24.10 14.32 9.87
CA GLU A 286 -23.64 13.72 8.62
C GLU A 286 -22.25 14.23 8.23
N ILE A 287 -22.05 15.54 8.28
CA ILE A 287 -20.76 16.19 8.04
C ILE A 287 -19.67 15.69 8.98
N ALA A 288 -19.91 15.72 10.30
CA ALA A 288 -18.95 15.26 11.29
C ALA A 288 -18.58 13.78 11.07
N SER A 289 -19.59 12.96 10.73
CA SER A 289 -19.37 11.55 10.44
C SER A 289 -18.56 11.34 9.16
N LEU A 290 -18.83 12.09 8.09
CA LEU A 290 -18.06 12.05 6.85
C LEU A 290 -16.62 12.43 7.11
N VAL A 291 -16.43 13.55 7.80
CA VAL A 291 -15.11 14.06 8.20
C VAL A 291 -14.33 13.01 8.98
N GLN A 292 -14.96 12.36 9.96
CA GLN A 292 -14.32 11.28 10.73
C GLN A 292 -13.89 10.11 9.82
N ARG A 293 -14.76 9.69 8.88
CA ARG A 293 -14.50 8.59 7.95
C ARG A 293 -13.36 8.86 6.97
N ILE A 294 -13.21 10.10 6.51
CA ILE A 294 -12.20 10.47 5.51
C ILE A 294 -10.94 11.11 6.09
N SER A 295 -10.96 11.56 7.35
CA SER A 295 -9.79 12.13 8.02
C SER A 295 -8.91 11.05 8.67
N LYS A 296 -9.50 9.94 9.11
CA LYS A 296 -8.79 8.82 9.75
C LYS A 296 -8.92 7.55 8.91
N PRO A 297 -7.80 6.90 8.52
CA PRO A 297 -7.85 5.60 7.88
C PRO A 297 -8.50 4.54 8.78
N HIS A 298 -9.32 3.65 8.20
CA HIS A 298 -9.95 2.53 8.92
C HIS A 298 -9.35 1.17 8.55
N SER A 299 -8.65 1.10 7.42
CA SER A 299 -7.87 -0.04 6.96
C SER A 299 -6.60 0.41 6.23
N SER A 300 -5.75 -0.55 5.90
CA SER A 300 -4.50 -0.35 5.16
C SER A 300 -4.53 -1.10 3.84
N PHE A 301 -4.09 -0.46 2.77
CA PHE A 301 -3.79 -1.10 1.49
C PHE A 301 -2.29 -0.94 1.23
N LEU A 302 -1.53 -2.00 1.53
CA LEU A 302 -0.08 -2.04 1.38
C LEU A 302 0.28 -2.67 0.03
N ILE A 303 1.07 -1.96 -0.76
CA ILE A 303 1.73 -2.49 -1.94
C ILE A 303 3.23 -2.46 -1.68
N ILE A 304 3.88 -3.63 -1.71
CA ILE A 304 5.30 -3.79 -1.39
C ILE A 304 5.98 -4.48 -2.57
N GLU A 305 6.94 -3.81 -3.19
CA GLU A 305 7.75 -4.41 -4.25
C GLU A 305 9.06 -4.96 -3.71
N GLU A 306 9.38 -6.19 -4.13
CA GLU A 306 10.62 -6.91 -3.82
C GLU A 306 11.06 -6.77 -2.35
N PRO A 307 10.20 -7.16 -1.39
CA PRO A 307 10.53 -7.09 0.04
C PRO A 307 11.81 -7.88 0.38
N GLU A 308 12.14 -8.91 -0.41
CA GLU A 308 13.36 -9.71 -0.29
C GLU A 308 14.66 -8.99 -0.66
N GLU A 309 14.59 -7.85 -1.37
CA GLU A 309 15.79 -7.17 -1.88
C GLU A 309 16.80 -6.90 -0.75
N ASN A 310 18.04 -7.38 -0.94
CA ASN A 310 19.15 -7.35 0.03
C ASN A 310 18.95 -8.15 1.34
N LEU A 311 17.90 -8.96 1.47
CA LEU A 311 17.62 -9.76 2.66
C LEU A 311 18.05 -11.22 2.50
N PHE A 312 18.67 -11.76 3.55
CA PHE A 312 18.95 -13.20 3.63
C PHE A 312 17.65 -14.01 3.79
N PRO A 313 17.55 -15.25 3.30
CA PRO A 313 16.32 -16.05 3.34
C PRO A 313 15.64 -16.14 4.71
N SER A 314 16.40 -16.30 5.80
CA SER A 314 15.80 -16.34 7.14
C SER A 314 15.16 -15.01 7.54
N THR A 315 15.76 -13.88 7.18
CA THR A 315 15.19 -12.55 7.42
C THR A 315 13.92 -12.32 6.60
N GLN A 316 13.83 -12.89 5.39
CA GLN A 316 12.62 -12.84 4.58
C GLN A 316 11.47 -13.58 5.29
N TYR A 317 11.74 -14.74 5.90
CA TYR A 317 10.75 -15.49 6.67
C TYR A 317 10.23 -14.69 7.87
N GLU A 318 11.13 -14.09 8.66
CA GLU A 318 10.75 -13.24 9.80
C GLU A 318 9.98 -11.99 9.37
N LEU A 319 10.37 -11.39 8.24
CA LEU A 319 9.67 -10.24 7.67
C LEU A 319 8.23 -10.58 7.28
N ILE A 320 7.99 -11.71 6.61
CA ILE A 320 6.63 -12.12 6.21
C ILE A 320 5.77 -12.40 7.44
N LYS A 321 6.31 -13.11 8.44
CA LYS A 321 5.61 -13.31 9.72
C LYS A 321 5.24 -11.96 10.36
N HIS A 322 6.18 -11.03 10.41
CA HIS A 322 5.94 -9.71 10.99
C HIS A 322 4.86 -8.93 10.23
N ILE A 323 4.91 -8.89 8.88
CA ILE A 323 3.88 -8.23 8.07
C ILE A 323 2.50 -8.82 8.33
N VAL A 324 2.38 -10.16 8.37
CA VAL A 324 1.10 -10.83 8.65
C VAL A 324 0.59 -10.49 10.05
N THR A 325 1.44 -10.52 11.07
CA THR A 325 1.09 -10.10 12.43
C THR A 325 0.60 -8.66 12.49
N MET A 326 1.27 -7.76 11.77
CA MET A 326 0.91 -6.34 11.74
C MET A 326 -0.41 -6.08 11.00
N LEU A 327 -0.79 -6.94 10.05
CA LEU A 327 -2.07 -6.88 9.33
C LEU A 327 -3.22 -7.55 10.10
N ASP A 328 -2.93 -8.44 11.04
CA ASP A 328 -3.89 -9.13 11.90
C ASP A 328 -4.33 -8.26 13.09
N ASN A 329 -4.90 -7.09 12.78
CA ASN A 329 -5.33 -6.08 13.75
C ASN A 329 -6.86 -5.88 13.76
N GLY A 330 -7.62 -6.83 13.19
CA GLY A 330 -9.08 -6.79 13.10
C GLY A 330 -9.65 -5.83 12.05
N ARG A 331 -8.81 -5.22 11.20
CA ARG A 331 -9.22 -4.34 10.11
C ARG A 331 -9.18 -5.05 8.77
N ASP A 332 -9.92 -4.53 7.80
CA ASP A 332 -9.97 -5.07 6.43
C ASP A 332 -8.74 -4.64 5.60
N ASN A 333 -7.57 -5.10 6.02
CA ASN A 333 -6.30 -4.74 5.39
C ASN A 333 -6.07 -5.56 4.12
N THR A 334 -5.46 -4.93 3.12
CA THR A 334 -5.04 -5.54 1.87
C THR A 334 -3.53 -5.45 1.72
N LEU A 335 -2.90 -6.55 1.32
CA LEU A 335 -1.49 -6.67 0.99
C LEU A 335 -1.32 -7.09 -0.47
N VAL A 336 -0.45 -6.39 -1.18
CA VAL A 336 0.01 -6.71 -2.52
C VAL A 336 1.53 -6.80 -2.47
N VAL A 337 2.08 -7.95 -2.89
CA VAL A 337 3.53 -8.17 -2.95
C VAL A 337 3.93 -8.57 -4.37
N THR A 338 4.96 -7.92 -4.91
CA THR A 338 5.70 -8.44 -6.07
C THR A 338 7.02 -9.03 -5.58
N THR A 339 7.36 -10.22 -6.05
CA THR A 339 8.57 -10.92 -5.59
C THR A 339 9.14 -11.82 -6.67
N HIS A 340 10.40 -12.20 -6.52
CA HIS A 340 11.06 -13.29 -7.21
C HIS A 340 11.53 -14.38 -6.23
N SER A 341 11.20 -14.25 -4.94
CA SER A 341 11.74 -15.10 -3.88
C SER A 341 10.89 -16.36 -3.64
N PRO A 342 11.46 -17.57 -3.84
CA PRO A 342 10.83 -18.82 -3.38
C PRO A 342 10.69 -18.84 -1.85
N TYR A 343 11.62 -18.20 -1.12
CA TYR A 343 11.58 -18.19 0.34
C TYR A 343 10.37 -17.45 0.87
N ILE A 344 9.92 -16.39 0.19
CA ILE A 344 8.66 -15.72 0.54
C ILE A 344 7.46 -16.66 0.30
N MET A 345 7.46 -17.44 -0.79
CA MET A 345 6.37 -18.40 -1.04
C MET A 345 6.32 -19.47 0.05
N THR A 346 7.47 -20.05 0.39
CA THR A 346 7.59 -21.04 1.48
C THR A 346 7.15 -20.45 2.83
N SER A 347 7.51 -19.19 3.10
CA SER A 347 7.08 -18.46 4.29
C SER A 347 5.56 -18.38 4.39
N ILE A 348 4.90 -18.04 3.27
CA ILE A 348 3.44 -17.95 3.17
C ILE A 348 2.81 -19.34 3.33
N ASN A 349 3.33 -20.37 2.68
CA ASN A 349 2.84 -21.75 2.82
C ASN A 349 2.91 -22.25 4.27
N ASN A 350 3.98 -21.94 5.01
CA ASN A 350 4.06 -22.28 6.43
C ASN A 350 2.92 -21.64 7.24
N LEU A 351 2.56 -20.40 6.93
CA LEU A 351 1.47 -19.68 7.60
C LEU A 351 0.08 -20.19 7.17
N ILE A 352 -0.09 -20.62 5.92
CA ILE A 352 -1.31 -21.27 5.45
C ILE A 352 -1.49 -22.62 6.16
N GLN A 353 -0.44 -23.43 6.20
CA GLN A 353 -0.47 -24.73 6.84
C GLN A 353 -0.76 -24.61 8.34
N ALA A 354 -0.20 -23.59 9.01
CA ALA A 354 -0.50 -23.32 10.41
C ALA A 354 -1.98 -22.99 10.64
N GLN A 355 -2.58 -22.16 9.77
CA GLN A 355 -4.01 -21.88 9.84
C GLN A 355 -4.85 -23.13 9.63
N HIS A 356 -4.50 -23.96 8.64
CA HIS A 356 -5.21 -25.20 8.38
C HIS A 356 -5.19 -26.16 9.58
N VAL A 357 -4.04 -26.31 10.25
CA VAL A 357 -3.93 -27.13 11.46
C VAL A 357 -4.80 -26.58 12.60
N ILE A 358 -4.95 -25.26 12.71
CA ILE A 358 -5.84 -24.64 13.71
C ILE A 358 -7.31 -24.87 13.39
N ASP A 359 -7.67 -24.84 12.10
CA ASP A 359 -9.04 -25.09 11.65
C ASP A 359 -9.46 -26.55 11.94
N GLU A 360 -8.51 -27.49 11.92
CA GLU A 360 -8.74 -28.90 12.30
C GLU A 360 -8.67 -29.14 13.82
N ASP A 361 -7.72 -28.51 14.52
CA ASP A 361 -7.54 -28.58 15.97
C ASP A 361 -7.32 -27.19 16.59
N GLY A 362 -8.39 -26.63 17.16
CA GLY A 362 -8.35 -25.32 17.81
C GLY A 362 -7.39 -25.24 19.01
N ASN A 363 -6.95 -26.36 19.59
CA ASN A 363 -5.97 -26.37 20.68
C ASN A 363 -4.52 -26.28 20.18
N ALA A 364 -4.28 -26.45 18.88
CA ALA A 364 -2.94 -26.43 18.30
C ALA A 364 -2.29 -25.04 18.34
N LYS A 365 -3.07 -23.97 18.51
CA LYS A 365 -2.58 -22.57 18.44
C LYS A 365 -1.41 -22.28 19.38
N ALA A 366 -1.44 -22.77 20.62
CA ALA A 366 -0.35 -22.57 21.57
C ALA A 366 0.95 -23.23 21.08
N ARG A 367 0.87 -24.50 20.66
CA ARG A 367 2.02 -25.26 20.12
C ARG A 367 2.58 -24.64 18.84
N LEU A 368 1.72 -24.17 17.94
CA LEU A 368 2.14 -23.54 16.69
C LEU A 368 2.85 -22.20 16.93
N SER A 369 2.41 -21.44 17.94
CA SER A 369 3.07 -20.19 18.32
C SER A 369 4.50 -20.41 18.82
N GLU A 370 4.78 -21.55 19.46
CA GLU A 370 6.13 -21.94 19.87
C GLU A 370 7.01 -22.36 18.68
N ILE A 371 6.42 -23.02 17.67
CA ILE A 371 7.16 -23.50 16.48
C ILE A 371 7.51 -22.33 15.54
N LEU A 372 6.55 -21.44 15.31
CA LEU A 372 6.67 -20.39 14.29
C LEU A 372 7.06 -19.03 14.87
N SER A 373 7.05 -18.88 16.20
CA SER A 373 7.28 -17.61 16.90
C SER A 373 6.32 -16.50 16.44
N THR A 374 5.10 -16.86 16.06
CA THR A 374 4.02 -15.94 15.69
C THR A 374 2.65 -16.53 16.04
N THR A 375 1.67 -15.66 16.30
CA THR A 375 0.29 -16.02 16.64
C THR A 375 -0.70 -15.71 15.52
N SER A 376 -0.24 -15.10 14.43
CA SER A 376 -1.04 -14.68 13.27
C SER A 376 -0.68 -15.52 12.06
N TYR A 377 -1.70 -16.03 11.39
CA TYR A 377 -1.60 -16.98 10.28
C TYR A 377 -2.51 -16.53 9.14
N MET A 378 -2.46 -17.21 7.99
CA MET A 378 -3.25 -16.81 6.82
C MET A 378 -4.19 -17.91 6.36
N SER A 379 -5.43 -17.53 6.06
CA SER A 379 -6.36 -18.43 5.37
C SER A 379 -6.01 -18.53 3.89
N TYR A 380 -5.99 -19.77 3.38
CA TYR A 380 -5.84 -20.06 1.96
C TYR A 380 -6.85 -19.30 1.08
N ASP A 381 -8.07 -19.09 1.57
CA ASP A 381 -9.16 -18.46 0.81
C ASP A 381 -9.02 -16.92 0.73
N ASP A 382 -8.21 -16.33 1.61
CA ASP A 382 -7.91 -14.90 1.65
C ASP A 382 -6.66 -14.53 0.81
N ILE A 383 -6.00 -15.53 0.21
CA ILE A 383 -4.80 -15.34 -0.60
C ILE A 383 -5.09 -15.57 -2.09
N ASN A 384 -4.50 -14.70 -2.90
CA ASN A 384 -4.23 -14.89 -4.31
C ASN A 384 -2.72 -15.05 -4.53
N ALA A 385 -2.32 -16.04 -5.32
CA ALA A 385 -0.94 -16.24 -5.72
C ALA A 385 -0.87 -16.49 -7.22
N TRP A 386 -0.12 -15.65 -7.93
CA TRP A 386 -0.03 -15.67 -9.39
C TRP A 386 1.42 -15.63 -9.85
N ALA A 387 1.77 -16.50 -10.79
CA ALA A 387 3.01 -16.42 -11.54
C ALA A 387 2.82 -15.64 -12.83
N PHE A 388 3.75 -14.74 -13.15
CA PHE A 388 3.81 -14.08 -14.44
C PHE A 388 4.50 -14.97 -15.48
N ALA A 389 3.82 -15.21 -16.59
CA ALA A 389 4.38 -15.92 -17.75
C ALA A 389 3.85 -15.31 -19.05
N ASN A 390 4.75 -14.94 -19.96
CA ASN A 390 4.41 -14.43 -21.30
C ASN A 390 3.39 -13.27 -21.30
N GLY A 391 3.54 -12.34 -20.35
CA GLY A 391 2.67 -11.17 -20.20
C GLY A 391 1.27 -11.45 -19.64
N LYS A 392 1.03 -12.68 -19.15
CA LYS A 392 -0.21 -13.11 -18.49
C LYS A 392 0.05 -13.57 -17.06
N LEU A 393 -1.02 -13.75 -16.30
CA LEU A 393 -0.98 -14.38 -14.97
C LEU A 393 -1.49 -15.81 -15.03
N ILE A 394 -0.79 -16.70 -14.33
CA ILE A 394 -1.17 -18.09 -14.11
C ILE A 394 -1.34 -18.28 -12.61
N SER A 395 -2.49 -18.81 -12.18
CA SER A 395 -2.70 -19.12 -10.76
C SER A 395 -1.73 -20.21 -10.34
N ILE A 396 -1.04 -19.99 -9.23
CA ILE A 396 -0.17 -21.00 -8.60
C ILE A 396 -0.75 -21.48 -7.27
N LYS A 397 -2.05 -21.28 -7.07
CA LYS A 397 -2.80 -21.89 -5.97
C LYS A 397 -3.10 -23.36 -6.31
N ASP A 398 -2.77 -24.26 -5.39
CA ASP A 398 -3.11 -25.68 -5.45
C ASP A 398 -4.32 -25.91 -4.54
N ASP A 399 -5.49 -26.07 -5.16
CA ASP A 399 -6.76 -26.26 -4.45
C ASP A 399 -6.89 -27.66 -3.81
N GLU A 400 -6.11 -28.66 -4.26
CA GLU A 400 -6.10 -30.00 -3.68
C GLU A 400 -5.29 -30.01 -2.39
N LEU A 401 -4.09 -29.41 -2.41
CA LEU A 401 -3.21 -29.32 -1.24
C LEU A 401 -3.53 -28.13 -0.33
N ARG A 402 -4.38 -27.18 -0.78
CA ARG A 402 -4.64 -25.89 -0.14
C ARG A 402 -3.35 -25.12 0.18
N LEU A 403 -2.40 -25.13 -0.76
CA LEU A 403 -1.10 -24.46 -0.67
C LEU A 403 -0.79 -23.68 -1.96
N ILE A 404 0.32 -22.94 -1.96
CA ILE A 404 0.85 -22.28 -3.15
C ILE A 404 1.92 -23.19 -3.77
N SER A 405 1.74 -23.55 -5.04
CA SER A 405 2.70 -24.34 -5.82
C SER A 405 3.96 -23.53 -6.13
N ALA A 406 5.12 -24.20 -6.02
CA ALA A 406 6.43 -23.64 -6.34
C ALA A 406 6.92 -23.99 -7.75
N GLU A 407 6.17 -24.80 -8.52
CA GLU A 407 6.63 -25.40 -9.79
C GLU A 407 7.15 -24.37 -10.81
N SER A 408 6.59 -23.16 -10.82
CA SER A 408 7.04 -22.09 -11.74
C SER A 408 8.45 -21.56 -11.48
N LEU A 409 9.00 -21.76 -10.27
CA LEU A 409 10.37 -21.38 -9.89
C LEU A 409 11.36 -22.52 -10.14
N ASP A 410 10.90 -23.76 -10.03
CA ASP A 410 11.72 -24.96 -10.15
C ASP A 410 12.34 -25.07 -11.55
N ALA A 411 11.61 -24.68 -12.61
CA ALA A 411 12.12 -24.70 -13.98
C ALA A 411 13.43 -23.90 -14.20
N VAL A 412 13.65 -22.80 -13.45
CA VAL A 412 14.89 -22.02 -13.55
C VAL A 412 16.03 -22.75 -12.84
N SER A 413 15.77 -23.30 -11.66
CA SER A 413 16.75 -24.12 -10.92
C SER A 413 17.13 -25.36 -11.72
N ASP A 414 16.16 -26.02 -12.35
CA ASP A 414 16.36 -27.18 -13.21
C ASP A 414 17.21 -26.85 -14.43
N SER A 415 16.99 -25.70 -15.07
CA SER A 415 17.82 -25.27 -16.19
C SER A 415 19.27 -25.02 -15.76
N ILE A 416 19.49 -24.37 -14.62
CA ILE A 416 20.83 -24.08 -14.10
C ILE A 416 21.53 -25.39 -13.67
N SER A 417 20.80 -26.29 -13.01
CA SER A 417 21.32 -27.60 -12.62
C SER A 417 21.62 -28.46 -13.84
N SER A 418 20.78 -28.43 -14.88
CA SER A 418 21.00 -29.15 -16.13
C SER A 418 22.29 -28.70 -16.82
N ASP A 419 22.61 -27.40 -16.81
CA ASP A 419 23.89 -26.92 -17.34
C ASP A 419 25.07 -27.52 -16.56
N PHE A 420 24.98 -27.61 -15.23
CA PHE A 420 26.01 -28.24 -14.41
C PHE A 420 26.15 -29.74 -14.68
N GLU A 421 25.03 -30.45 -14.81
CA GLU A 421 25.03 -31.87 -15.19
C GLU A 421 25.71 -32.09 -16.55
N LEU A 422 25.39 -31.26 -17.54
CA LEU A 422 26.04 -31.28 -18.85
C LEU A 422 27.56 -31.04 -18.74
N LEU A 423 28.00 -30.13 -17.86
CA LEU A 423 29.43 -29.87 -17.65
C LEU A 423 30.16 -31.06 -17.02
N LEU A 424 29.53 -31.80 -16.10
CA LEU A 424 30.10 -33.01 -15.52
C LEU A 424 30.35 -34.10 -16.57
N ASP A 425 29.47 -34.22 -17.57
CA ASP A 425 29.65 -35.15 -18.68
C ASP A 425 30.88 -34.82 -19.56
N TYR A 426 31.33 -33.55 -19.55
CA TYR A 426 32.56 -33.12 -20.24
C TYR A 426 33.85 -33.29 -19.41
N GLU A 427 33.77 -33.43 -18.09
CA GLU A 427 34.94 -33.77 -17.23
C GLU A 427 35.32 -35.26 -17.32
N GLY A 428 34.40 -36.11 -17.81
CA GLY A 428 34.58 -37.56 -17.94
C GLY A 428 35.25 -38.04 -19.24
N ASN A 429 35.62 -37.13 -20.16
CA ASN A 429 36.35 -37.41 -21.41
C ASN A 429 37.71 -36.70 -21.43
#